data_AF-A0A1K2HUY2-F1
#
_entry.id   AF-A0A1K2HUY2-F1
#
_cell.length_a   1.000
_cell.length_b   1.000
_cell.length_c   1.000
_cell.angle_alpha   90.00
_cell.angle_beta   90.00
_cell.angle_gamma   90.00
#
_symmetry.space_group_name_H-M   'P 1'
#
loop_
_entity.id
_entity.type
_entity.pdbx_description
1 polymer ?
#
loop_
_entity_poly.entity_id
_entity_poly.type
_entity_poly.pdbx_seq_one_letter_code
_entity_poly.pdbx_strand_id
1 'polypeptide(L)'
;MRAGKLDRTIIIEAQGAATLDEYRTPTLAWSTFATVRAELVQASTAEFLRAYGEAADAVLIFRIRWLDGLTVKHRVSYAGRILNIREIVEINRRRGLELRCDEVRA
;
A
#
# COMPACT_ATOMS: atom_id res chain seq x y z
N MET A 1 -3.22 6.90 -17.55
CA MET A 1 -4.47 6.49 -16.89
C MET A 1 -5.59 7.40 -17.32
N ARG A 2 -6.82 6.90 -17.39
CA ARG A 2 -8.02 7.75 -17.54
C ARG A 2 -8.35 8.31 -16.15
N ALA A 3 -8.46 9.63 -16.00
CA ALA A 3 -8.62 10.27 -14.69
C ALA A 3 -9.88 9.79 -13.93
N GLY A 4 -10.95 9.45 -14.64
CA GLY A 4 -12.21 8.98 -14.04
C GLY A 4 -12.16 7.60 -13.39
N LYS A 5 -11.08 6.83 -13.55
CA LYS A 5 -10.93 5.52 -12.90
C LYS A 5 -10.29 5.58 -11.52
N LEU A 6 -9.64 6.70 -11.17
CA LEU A 6 -9.08 6.90 -9.83
C LEU A 6 -10.21 7.37 -8.91
N ASP A 7 -11.06 6.44 -8.45
CA ASP A 7 -12.26 6.72 -7.66
C ASP A 7 -12.00 6.73 -6.14
N ARG A 8 -10.91 6.10 -5.68
CA ARG A 8 -10.54 6.01 -4.26
C ARG A 8 -9.47 7.01 -3.88
N THR A 9 -9.40 7.31 -2.58
CA THR A 9 -8.32 8.07 -1.97
C THR A 9 -7.62 7.16 -0.97
N ILE A 10 -6.30 7.06 -1.09
CA ILE A 10 -5.46 6.28 -0.18
C ILE A 10 -4.40 7.17 0.44
N ILE A 11 -3.98 6.84 1.66
CA ILE A 11 -2.89 7.52 2.35
C ILE A 11 -1.70 6.57 2.34
N ILE A 12 -0.58 7.01 1.79
CA ILE A 12 0.68 6.30 1.85
C ILE A 12 1.43 6.83 3.06
N GLU A 13 1.88 5.94 3.91
CA GLU A 13 2.63 6.25 5.12
C GLU A 13 4.08 5.75 4.97
N ALA A 14 5.02 6.59 5.36
CA ALA A 14 6.42 6.24 5.49
C ALA A 14 6.73 5.89 6.94
N GLN A 15 7.59 4.90 7.12
CA GLN A 15 8.19 4.61 8.41
C GLN A 15 9.14 5.76 8.78
N GLY A 16 8.79 6.49 9.83
CA GLY A 16 9.61 7.53 10.43
C GLY A 16 10.67 6.96 11.37
N ALA A 17 11.44 7.87 11.98
CA ALA A 17 12.40 7.50 13.02
C ALA A 17 11.66 6.86 14.21
N ALA A 18 12.23 5.79 14.78
CA ALA A 18 11.67 5.17 15.96
C ALA A 18 11.65 6.20 17.10
N THR A 19 10.47 6.47 17.63
CA THR A 19 10.29 7.31 18.82
C THR A 19 10.32 6.42 20.05
N LEU A 20 10.83 6.94 21.16
CA LEU A 20 10.70 6.25 22.43
C LEU A 20 9.34 6.59 23.03
N ASP A 21 8.56 5.56 23.37
CA ASP A 21 7.35 5.73 24.18
C ASP A 21 7.71 6.10 25.64
N GLU A 22 6.73 6.43 26.48
CA GLU A 22 6.92 6.83 27.89
C GLU A 22 7.77 5.80 28.68
N TYR A 23 7.71 4.53 28.28
CA TYR A 23 8.48 3.42 28.86
C TYR A 23 9.82 3.15 28.17
N ARG A 24 10.37 4.09 27.38
CA ARG A 24 11.62 3.95 26.60
C ARG A 24 11.62 2.75 25.64
N THR A 25 10.45 2.32 25.19
CA THR A 25 10.33 1.27 24.17
C THR A 25 10.33 1.94 22.79
N PRO A 26 11.17 1.48 21.85
CA PRO A 26 11.18 2.03 20.49
C PRO A 26 9.87 1.66 19.78
N THR A 27 9.04 2.65 19.51
CA THR A 27 7.84 2.52 18.69
C THR A 27 8.12 3.07 17.30
N LEU A 28 7.68 2.34 16.28
CA LEU A 28 7.78 2.79 14.90
C LEU A 28 6.73 3.87 14.66
N ALA A 29 7.18 5.13 14.55
CA ALA A 29 6.32 6.23 14.12
C ALA A 29 6.06 6.08 12.62
N TRP A 30 4.79 6.14 12.23
CA TRP A 30 4.40 6.22 10.81
C TRP A 30 3.87 7.61 10.54
N SER A 31 4.37 8.23 9.46
CA SER A 31 3.97 9.57 9.04
C SER A 31 3.40 9.54 7.64
N THR A 32 2.44 10.41 7.34
CA THR A 32 1.89 10.55 5.98
C THR A 32 2.98 10.96 4.99
N PHE A 33 3.30 10.08 4.05
CA PHE A 33 4.18 10.34 2.92
C PHE A 33 3.44 11.08 1.81
N ALA A 34 2.26 10.56 1.42
CA ALA A 34 1.45 11.17 0.37
C ALA A 34 -0.02 10.75 0.50
N THR A 35 -0.94 11.67 0.18
CA THR A 35 -2.36 11.34 -0.02
C THR A 35 -2.65 11.36 -1.51
N VAL A 36 -3.05 10.23 -2.09
CA VAL A 36 -3.19 10.09 -3.55
C VAL A 36 -4.52 9.46 -3.93
N ARG A 37 -4.96 9.78 -5.16
CA ARG A 37 -6.11 9.13 -5.78
C ARG A 37 -5.67 7.81 -6.40
N ALA A 38 -6.45 6.75 -6.17
CA ALA A 38 -6.17 5.39 -6.61
C ALA A 38 -7.39 4.76 -7.29
N GLU A 39 -7.13 3.87 -8.24
CA GLU A 39 -8.10 2.91 -8.78
C GLU A 39 -7.89 1.59 -8.03
N LEU A 40 -8.96 1.01 -7.48
CA LEU A 40 -8.90 -0.35 -6.92
C LEU A 40 -9.14 -1.34 -8.06
N VAL A 41 -8.07 -2.02 -8.49
CA VAL A 41 -8.09 -2.91 -9.67
C VAL A 41 -8.61 -4.29 -9.30
N GLN A 42 -8.21 -4.80 -8.14
CA GLN A 42 -8.62 -6.09 -7.65
C GLN A 42 -8.64 -6.06 -6.13
N ALA A 43 -9.74 -6.55 -5.56
CA ALA A 43 -9.87 -6.86 -4.15
C ALA A 43 -10.27 -8.33 -4.08
N SER A 44 -9.29 -9.22 -4.20
CA SER A 44 -9.55 -10.66 -4.15
C SER A 44 -9.00 -11.24 -2.85
N THR A 45 -9.89 -11.81 -2.05
CA THR A 45 -9.53 -12.57 -0.86
C THR A 45 -9.04 -13.99 -1.21
N ALA A 46 -9.13 -14.41 -2.49
CA ALA A 46 -9.08 -15.82 -2.87
C ALA A 46 -8.23 -16.20 -4.12
N GLU A 47 -7.80 -15.28 -4.98
CA GLU A 47 -7.34 -15.67 -6.34
C GLU A 47 -5.83 -15.81 -6.55
N PHE A 48 -4.97 -15.37 -5.61
CA PHE A 48 -3.53 -15.62 -5.72
C PHE A 48 -3.09 -16.98 -5.10
N LEU A 49 -4.02 -17.67 -4.45
CA LEU A 49 -3.85 -18.90 -3.64
C LEU A 49 -3.40 -20.16 -4.37
N ARG A 50 -2.98 -20.10 -5.64
CA ARG A 50 -2.57 -21.29 -6.40
C ARG A 50 -1.12 -21.30 -6.86
N ALA A 51 -0.39 -20.19 -6.78
CA ALA A 51 0.99 -20.11 -7.28
C ALA A 51 2.06 -20.25 -6.19
N TYR A 52 1.74 -19.94 -4.94
CA TYR A 52 2.66 -20.03 -3.81
C TYR A 52 1.85 -20.55 -2.62
N GLY A 53 2.18 -21.74 -2.13
CA GLY A 53 1.54 -22.31 -0.95
C GLY A 53 1.67 -21.39 0.26
N GLU A 54 0.65 -21.43 1.11
CA GLU A 54 0.53 -20.75 2.41
C GLU A 54 -0.09 -19.33 2.41
N ALA A 55 -1.10 -19.22 3.28
CA ALA A 55 -1.88 -18.07 3.70
C ALA A 55 -2.76 -17.39 2.63
N ALA A 56 -4.07 -17.60 2.76
CA ALA A 56 -5.12 -16.78 2.16
C ALA A 56 -5.06 -15.36 2.76
N ASP A 57 -4.16 -14.52 2.24
CA ASP A 57 -4.19 -13.09 2.56
C ASP A 57 -5.06 -12.31 1.57
N ALA A 58 -5.75 -11.29 2.08
CA ALA A 58 -6.59 -10.43 1.27
C ALA A 58 -5.71 -9.46 0.47
N VAL A 59 -5.45 -9.81 -0.78
CA VAL A 59 -4.62 -8.97 -1.66
C VAL A 59 -5.46 -7.87 -2.29
N LEU A 60 -5.04 -6.63 -2.07
CA LEU A 60 -5.61 -5.42 -2.65
C LEU A 60 -4.62 -4.83 -3.64
N ILE A 61 -5.06 -4.62 -4.89
CA ILE A 61 -4.23 -4.04 -5.95
C ILE A 61 -4.74 -2.64 -6.26
N PHE A 62 -3.89 -1.64 -6.00
CA PHE A 62 -4.17 -0.24 -6.30
C PHE A 62 -3.37 0.22 -7.52
N ARG A 63 -3.99 1.05 -8.36
CA ARG A 63 -3.27 1.82 -9.38
C ARG A 63 -3.29 3.28 -9.04
N ILE A 64 -2.12 3.90 -9.00
CA ILE A 64 -1.95 5.32 -8.74
C ILE A 64 -1.18 5.99 -9.87
N ARG A 65 -1.23 7.32 -9.92
CA ARG A 65 -0.30 8.09 -10.75
C ARG A 65 1.14 7.88 -10.26
N TRP A 66 2.09 8.24 -11.12
CA TRP A 66 3.50 8.13 -10.78
C TRP A 66 3.78 8.93 -9.51
N LEU A 67 4.43 8.28 -8.55
CA LEU A 67 4.84 8.88 -7.29
C LEU A 67 6.31 8.53 -7.08
N ASP A 68 7.14 9.57 -7.07
CA ASP A 68 8.57 9.40 -6.86
C ASP A 68 8.86 9.06 -5.39
N GLY A 69 9.92 8.27 -5.15
CA GLY A 69 10.31 7.87 -3.80
C GLY A 69 9.44 6.80 -3.14
N LEU A 70 8.41 6.29 -3.81
CA LEU A 70 7.59 5.19 -3.28
C LEU A 70 8.38 3.88 -3.26
N THR A 71 8.38 3.21 -2.11
CA THR A 71 9.08 1.94 -1.90
C THR A 71 8.20 0.96 -1.11
N VAL A 72 8.54 -0.34 -1.16
CA VAL A 72 7.85 -1.40 -0.40
C VAL A 72 7.95 -1.25 1.13
N LYS A 73 8.81 -0.35 1.63
CA LYS A 73 8.87 0.00 3.07
C LYS A 73 7.71 0.89 3.50
N HIS A 74 7.00 1.50 2.55
CA HIS A 74 5.80 2.25 2.84
C HIS A 74 4.62 1.30 3.02
N ARG A 75 3.59 1.81 3.69
CA ARG A 75 2.31 1.12 3.84
C ARG A 75 1.17 2.02 3.35
N VAL A 76 0.05 1.41 3.04
CA VAL A 76 -1.16 2.08 2.56
C VAL A 76 -2.22 2.01 3.65
N SER A 77 -2.76 3.16 4.03
CA SER A 77 -3.97 3.28 4.83
C SER A 77 -5.16 3.56 3.90
N TYR A 78 -6.14 2.65 3.93
CA TYR A 78 -7.34 2.72 3.11
C TYR A 78 -8.54 2.13 3.85
N ALA A 79 -9.65 2.87 3.88
CA ALA A 79 -10.91 2.44 4.50
C ALA A 79 -10.76 1.92 5.95
N GLY A 80 -9.87 2.54 6.74
CA GLY A 80 -9.59 2.15 8.13
C GLY A 80 -8.69 0.92 8.27
N ARG A 81 -8.17 0.37 7.16
CA ARG A 81 -7.26 -0.78 7.13
C ARG A 81 -5.84 -0.32 6.83
N ILE A 82 -4.87 -0.98 7.43
CA ILE A 82 -3.46 -0.80 7.14
C ILE A 82 -3.01 -1.97 6.26
N LEU A 83 -2.39 -1.63 5.14
CA LEU A 83 -1.99 -2.58 4.11
C LEU A 83 -0.50 -2.41 3.85
N ASN A 84 0.28 -3.49 3.92
CA ASN A 84 1.69 -3.44 3.56
C ASN A 84 1.83 -3.48 2.04
N ILE A 85 2.84 -2.79 1.49
CA ILE A 85 3.13 -2.87 0.06
C ILE A 85 4.11 -4.02 -0.16
N ARG A 86 3.67 -5.07 -0.87
CA ARG A 86 4.53 -6.22 -1.20
C ARG A 86 5.27 -6.04 -2.51
N GLU A 87 4.62 -5.40 -3.47
CA GLU A 87 5.19 -5.20 -4.80
C GLU A 87 4.74 -3.86 -5.39
N ILE A 88 5.65 -3.23 -6.13
CA ILE A 88 5.40 -2.00 -6.89
C ILE A 88 5.80 -2.28 -8.33
N VAL A 89 4.84 -2.17 -9.24
CA VAL A 89 5.07 -2.36 -10.68
C VAL A 89 4.86 -1.04 -11.40
N GLU A 90 5.85 -0.62 -12.18
CA GLU A 90 5.72 0.55 -13.04
C GLU A 90 4.77 0.26 -14.21
N ILE A 91 3.78 1.14 -14.41
CA ILE A 91 2.86 1.09 -15.55
C ILE A 91 3.30 2.09 -16.61
N ASN A 92 3.98 1.60 -17.66
CA ASN A 92 4.60 2.42 -18.72
C ASN A 92 5.61 3.45 -18.17
N ARG A 93 6.36 4.12 -19.06
CA ARG A 93 7.36 5.16 -18.73
C ARG A 93 6.83 6.25 -17.79
N ARG A 94 6.87 6.01 -16.48
CA ARG A 94 6.36 6.88 -15.41
C ARG A 94 4.92 7.37 -15.56
N ARG A 95 4.04 6.55 -16.15
CA ARG A 95 2.62 6.92 -16.29
C ARG A 95 1.82 6.62 -15.02
N GLY A 96 2.25 5.60 -14.27
CA GLY A 96 1.81 5.37 -12.91
C GLY A 96 2.34 4.06 -12.34
N LEU A 97 1.82 3.69 -11.18
CA LEU A 97 2.30 2.55 -10.40
C LEU A 97 1.13 1.64 -10.04
N GLU A 98 1.37 0.33 -10.12
CA GLU A 98 0.52 -0.69 -9.52
C GLU A 98 1.12 -1.12 -8.20
N LEU A 99 0.34 -1.05 -7.13
CA LEU A 99 0.73 -1.41 -5.78
C LEU A 99 -0.03 -2.67 -5.41
N ARG A 100 0.69 -3.75 -5.13
CA ARG A 100 0.10 -4.96 -4.55
C ARG A 100 0.27 -4.90 -3.06
N CYS A 101 -0.84 -4.94 -2.35
CA CYS A 101 -0.88 -4.79 -0.91
C CYS A 101 -1.61 -5.96 -0.25
N ASP A 102 -1.18 -6.31 0.95
CA ASP A 102 -1.78 -7.32 1.82
C ASP A 102 -2.17 -6.67 3.15
N GLU A 103 -3.18 -7.20 3.82
CA GLU A 103 -3.69 -6.60 5.05
C GLU A 103 -2.81 -6.95 6.25
N VAL A 104 -2.39 -5.94 7.01
CA VAL A 104 -1.62 -6.17 8.23
C VAL A 104 -2.54 -6.74 9.31
N ARG A 105 -2.37 -8.02 9.62
CA ARG A 105 -3.01 -8.63 10.79
C ARG A 105 -2.24 -8.23 12.05
N ALA A 106 -2.97 -7.77 13.06
CA ALA A 106 -2.48 -7.57 14.42
C ALA A 106 -2.34 -8.92 15.15
#